data_AF-A0A2F0ANR7-F1
#
_entry.id   AF-A0A2F0ANR7-F1
#
_cell.length_a   1.000
_cell.length_b   1.000
_cell.length_c   1.000
_cell.angle_alpha   90.00
_cell.angle_beta   90.00
_cell.angle_gamma   90.00
#
_symmetry.space_group_name_H-M   'P 1'
#
loop_
_entity.id
_entity.type
_entity.pdbx_description
1 polymer ?
#
loop_
_entity_poly.entity_id
_entity_poly.type
_entity_poly.pdbx_seq_one_letter_code
_entity_poly.pdbx_strand_id
1 'polypeptide(L)'
;MDLTNDCNVVQKMPQGSLGCPVTGTQTCYHNVPGARLYCSQREEREHVSERIVVFSSLQAVDVHLVRSVLTREGIPSFIRSQHISPLVGEVPVDEARVELYVFPQHLDSARQVIDDAVNQDGPDWVCEQCGEVNPCTFEVCWSCQNVPSLSVKSRS
;
A
#
# COMPACT_ATOMS: atom_id res chain seq x y z
N MET A 1 26.88 -13.38 -28.30
CA MET A 1 25.72 -13.62 -29.17
C MET A 1 25.20 -14.97 -28.71
N ASP A 2 24.30 -14.94 -27.72
CA ASP A 2 22.84 -14.97 -27.93
C ASP A 2 22.41 -16.33 -28.49
N LEU A 3 21.34 -16.99 -28.07
CA LEU A 3 20.28 -16.80 -27.07
C LEU A 3 19.54 -18.16 -27.13
N THR A 4 18.81 -18.50 -26.06
CA THR A 4 17.57 -19.31 -26.10
C THR A 4 17.61 -20.68 -26.81
N ASN A 5 17.49 -21.78 -26.06
CA ASN A 5 16.29 -22.63 -26.08
C ASN A 5 16.41 -23.86 -25.16
N ASP A 6 15.26 -24.27 -24.62
CA ASP A 6 14.92 -25.64 -24.22
C ASP A 6 15.61 -26.29 -23.01
N CYS A 7 15.22 -25.86 -21.80
CA CYS A 7 15.13 -26.79 -20.66
C CYS A 7 13.69 -27.28 -20.45
N ASN A 8 13.02 -27.66 -21.55
CA ASN A 8 11.76 -28.37 -21.52
C ASN A 8 11.97 -29.79 -22.06
N VAL A 9 12.77 -30.57 -21.34
CA VAL A 9 12.87 -32.01 -21.59
C VAL A 9 12.80 -32.74 -20.26
N VAL A 10 11.58 -33.01 -19.81
CA VAL A 10 11.32 -34.04 -18.80
C VAL A 10 11.58 -35.38 -19.48
N GLN A 11 12.81 -35.89 -19.39
CA GLN A 11 13.11 -37.25 -19.84
C GLN A 11 12.62 -38.25 -18.79
N LYS A 12 11.56 -39.00 -19.13
CA LYS A 12 11.17 -40.22 -18.41
C LYS A 12 12.29 -41.24 -18.55
N MET A 13 12.86 -41.71 -17.44
CA MET A 13 13.69 -42.92 -17.43
C MET A 13 12.82 -44.17 -17.20
N PRO A 14 13.19 -45.32 -17.80
CA PRO A 14 12.44 -46.56 -17.72
C PRO A 14 12.54 -47.20 -16.34
N GLN A 15 11.50 -47.93 -15.95
CA GLN A 15 11.36 -48.53 -14.62
C GLN A 15 12.37 -49.68 -14.41
N GLY A 16 13.03 -49.68 -13.25
CA GLY A 16 13.71 -50.86 -12.71
C GLY A 16 15.14 -50.61 -12.26
N SER A 17 15.31 -50.14 -11.03
CA SER A 17 16.50 -50.46 -10.23
C SER A 17 16.12 -50.58 -8.75
N LEU A 18 16.68 -51.60 -8.12
CA LEU A 18 16.17 -52.32 -6.94
C LEU A 18 16.43 -51.57 -5.63
N GLY A 19 15.48 -51.63 -4.68
CA GLY A 19 15.78 -51.30 -3.27
C GLY A 19 14.71 -50.58 -2.43
N CYS A 20 13.47 -50.41 -2.88
CA CYS A 20 12.45 -49.65 -2.15
C CYS A 20 11.43 -50.58 -1.45
N PRO A 21 11.35 -50.64 -0.11
CA PRO A 21 10.29 -51.36 0.58
C PRO A 21 9.06 -50.45 0.74
N VAL A 22 8.41 -50.10 -0.37
CA VAL A 22 7.14 -49.35 -0.35
C VAL A 22 6.15 -49.98 -1.30
N THR A 23 5.27 -50.80 -0.75
CA THR A 23 3.98 -51.10 -1.37
C THR A 23 3.12 -49.83 -1.28
N GLY A 24 3.26 -48.91 -2.23
CA GLY A 24 2.47 -47.68 -2.30
C GLY A 24 3.12 -46.61 -3.18
N THR A 25 2.31 -45.83 -3.89
CA THR A 25 2.73 -44.79 -4.86
C THR A 25 3.33 -43.54 -4.19
N GLN A 26 4.40 -43.69 -3.42
CA GLN A 26 5.16 -42.58 -2.85
C GLN A 26 6.59 -42.55 -3.41
N THR A 27 6.86 -41.51 -4.19
CA THR A 27 8.22 -41.16 -4.64
C THR A 27 9.04 -40.67 -3.44
N CYS A 28 10.14 -41.34 -3.13
CA CYS A 28 11.07 -40.94 -2.08
C CYS A 28 12.06 -39.89 -2.62
N TYR A 29 12.14 -38.71 -2.01
CA TYR A 29 13.23 -37.76 -2.21
C TYR A 29 14.24 -37.94 -1.09
N HIS A 30 15.51 -38.22 -1.42
CA HIS A 30 16.58 -38.29 -0.42
C HIS A 30 16.83 -36.90 0.20
N ASN A 31 16.83 -36.88 1.52
CA ASN A 31 17.00 -35.72 2.38
C ASN A 31 18.43 -35.14 2.24
N VAL A 32 18.56 -33.95 1.64
CA VAL A 32 19.84 -33.22 1.58
C VAL A 32 20.04 -32.45 2.88
N PRO A 33 21.11 -32.69 3.66
CA PRO A 33 21.41 -31.90 4.85
C PRO A 33 21.62 -30.43 4.47
N GLY A 34 20.80 -29.53 5.03
CA GLY A 34 20.82 -28.09 4.72
C GLY A 34 19.66 -27.59 3.85
N ALA A 35 18.78 -28.49 3.38
CA ALA A 35 17.55 -28.08 2.71
C ALA A 35 16.55 -27.55 3.73
N ARG A 36 16.40 -26.22 3.80
CA ARG A 36 15.29 -25.57 4.49
C ARG A 36 14.01 -26.06 3.81
N LEU A 37 13.17 -26.80 4.55
CA LEU A 37 11.87 -27.27 4.09
C LEU A 37 11.10 -26.07 3.52
N TYR A 38 11.05 -25.95 2.20
CA TYR A 38 10.15 -25.01 1.57
C TYR A 38 8.76 -25.61 1.73
N CYS A 39 8.01 -25.08 2.69
CA CYS A 39 6.64 -25.47 2.97
C CYS A 39 5.76 -25.00 1.79
N SER A 40 5.74 -25.79 0.72
CA SER A 40 4.83 -25.64 -0.41
C SER A 40 3.44 -26.12 0.01
N GLN A 41 2.73 -25.30 0.80
CA GLN A 41 1.26 -25.29 0.99
C GLN A 41 0.91 -24.47 2.24
N ARG A 42 1.09 -23.15 2.13
CA ARG A 42 0.03 -22.23 2.56
C ARG A 42 -0.45 -21.53 1.30
N GLU A 43 -1.39 -22.14 0.61
CA GLU A 43 -2.49 -21.36 0.04
C GLU A 43 -3.27 -20.80 1.24
N GLU A 44 -2.65 -19.85 1.95
CA GLU A 44 -3.45 -18.76 2.48
C GLU A 44 -4.16 -18.25 1.23
N ARG A 45 -5.47 -18.50 1.14
CA ARG A 45 -6.32 -17.59 0.39
C ARG A 45 -5.90 -16.22 0.92
N GLU A 46 -5.04 -15.52 0.18
CA GLU A 46 -4.98 -14.09 0.27
C GLU A 46 -6.44 -13.72 0.15
N HIS A 47 -7.02 -13.35 1.29
CA HIS A 47 -8.19 -12.53 1.35
C HIS A 47 -7.84 -11.43 0.35
N VAL A 48 -8.34 -11.53 -0.88
CA VAL A 48 -8.45 -10.42 -1.80
C VAL A 48 -9.29 -9.48 -0.99
N SER A 49 -8.60 -8.68 -0.19
CA SER A 49 -9.23 -7.89 0.83
C SER A 49 -9.94 -6.89 -0.01
N GLU A 50 -11.25 -7.07 -0.11
CA GLU A 50 -12.12 -6.18 -0.85
C GLU A 50 -11.77 -4.79 -0.34
N ARG A 51 -11.16 -3.99 -1.20
CA ARG A 51 -10.65 -2.66 -0.88
C ARG A 51 -11.50 -1.72 -1.69
N ILE A 52 -12.05 -0.70 -1.03
CA ILE A 52 -12.97 0.23 -1.64
C ILE A 52 -12.25 1.55 -1.86
N VAL A 53 -12.48 2.18 -3.01
CA VAL A 53 -11.98 3.53 -3.29
C VAL A 53 -12.67 4.52 -2.35
N VAL A 54 -11.87 5.29 -1.61
CA VAL A 54 -12.37 6.35 -0.74
C VAL A 54 -12.11 7.75 -1.32
N PHE A 55 -11.04 7.90 -2.11
CA PHE A 55 -10.66 9.18 -2.70
C PHE A 55 -9.92 8.97 -4.03
N SER A 56 -10.06 9.89 -4.97
CA SER A 56 -9.34 9.85 -6.26
C SER A 56 -9.06 11.26 -6.76
N SER A 57 -7.87 11.51 -7.31
CA SER A 57 -7.51 12.78 -7.96
C SER A 57 -6.63 12.53 -9.19
N LEU A 58 -6.59 13.50 -10.10
CA LEU A 58 -5.61 13.55 -11.20
C LEU A 58 -4.22 13.97 -10.69
N GLN A 59 -4.16 14.65 -9.55
CA GLN A 59 -2.90 15.08 -8.95
C GLN A 59 -2.50 14.09 -7.87
N ALA A 60 -1.37 13.40 -8.07
CA ALA A 60 -0.86 12.43 -7.10
C ALA A 60 -0.63 13.05 -5.71
N VAL A 61 -0.24 14.34 -5.65
CA VAL A 61 -0.01 15.06 -4.40
C VAL A 61 -1.25 15.09 -3.51
N ASP A 62 -2.45 15.28 -4.08
CA ASP A 62 -3.70 15.31 -3.31
C ASP A 62 -3.95 13.95 -2.65
N VAL A 63 -3.74 12.86 -3.39
CA VAL A 63 -3.92 11.49 -2.89
C VAL A 63 -2.92 11.16 -1.78
N HIS A 64 -1.67 11.61 -1.92
CA HIS A 64 -0.64 11.45 -0.90
C HIS A 64 -0.92 12.29 0.36
N LEU A 65 -1.45 13.50 0.20
CA LEU A 65 -1.86 14.35 1.33
C LEU A 65 -2.99 13.66 2.10
N VAL A 66 -4.04 13.21 1.41
CA VAL A 66 -5.16 12.49 2.04
C VAL A 66 -4.69 11.21 2.72
N ARG A 67 -3.80 10.44 2.08
CA ARG A 67 -3.19 9.26 2.72
C ARG A 67 -2.47 9.61 4.02
N SER A 68 -1.75 10.73 4.05
CA SER A 68 -1.00 11.17 5.23
C SER A 68 -1.94 11.48 6.39
N VAL A 69 -3.09 12.13 6.11
CA VAL A 69 -4.15 12.37 7.09
C VAL A 69 -4.72 11.05 7.62
N LEU A 70 -5.11 10.11 6.75
CA LEU A 70 -5.63 8.80 7.18
C LEU A 70 -4.60 8.01 8.01
N THR A 71 -3.33 8.08 7.64
CA THR A 71 -2.24 7.39 8.34
C THR A 71 -2.06 7.93 9.76
N ARG A 72 -2.19 9.25 9.95
CA ARG A 72 -2.11 9.89 11.27
C ARG A 72 -3.23 9.44 12.20
N GLU A 73 -4.42 9.19 11.65
CA GLU A 73 -5.57 8.64 12.38
C GLU A 73 -5.52 7.10 12.52
N GLY A 74 -4.43 6.46 12.08
CA GLY A 74 -4.25 5.01 12.20
C GLY A 74 -5.09 4.18 11.23
N ILE A 75 -5.62 4.79 10.16
CA ILE A 75 -6.44 4.11 9.14
C ILE A 75 -5.54 3.55 8.03
N PRO A 76 -5.45 2.21 7.86
CA PRO A 76 -4.65 1.61 6.79
C PRO A 76 -5.22 1.98 5.42
N SER A 77 -4.36 2.50 4.54
CA SER A 77 -4.76 2.91 3.19
C SER A 77 -3.71 2.54 2.14
N PHE A 78 -4.17 2.37 0.90
CA PHE A 78 -3.37 1.88 -0.23
C PHE A 78 -3.57 2.79 -1.43
N ILE A 79 -2.48 3.23 -2.04
CA ILE A 79 -2.53 4.00 -3.28
C ILE A 79 -2.34 3.03 -4.43
N ARG A 80 -3.23 3.09 -5.43
CA ARG A 80 -3.05 2.44 -6.72
C ARG A 80 -2.89 3.54 -7.76
N SER A 81 -1.70 3.61 -8.35
CA SER A 81 -1.48 4.37 -9.57
C SER A 81 -1.70 3.44 -10.75
N GLN A 82 -2.39 3.91 -11.78
CA GLN A 82 -2.32 3.25 -13.07
C GLN A 82 -0.93 3.57 -13.63
N HIS A 83 0.00 2.61 -13.56
CA HIS A 83 1.31 2.75 -14.18
C HIS A 83 1.12 2.79 -15.69
N ILE A 84 1.00 3.99 -16.24
CA ILE A 84 0.99 4.21 -17.67
C ILE A 84 2.42 3.94 -18.17
N SER A 85 2.58 2.88 -18.95
CA SER A 85 3.83 2.65 -19.66
C SER A 85 4.09 3.84 -20.59
N PRO A 86 5.24 4.53 -20.50
CA PRO A 86 5.54 5.68 -21.35
C PRO A 86 5.67 5.32 -22.84
N LEU A 87 5.57 4.03 -23.19
CA LEU A 87 5.63 3.52 -24.56
C LEU A 87 4.26 3.46 -25.26
N VAL A 88 3.16 3.69 -24.54
CA VAL A 88 1.80 3.70 -25.10
C VAL A 88 1.38 5.16 -25.26
N GLY A 89 1.33 5.62 -26.51
CA GLY A 89 0.92 6.99 -26.86
C GLY A 89 -0.41 7.38 -26.24
N GLU A 90 -0.47 8.63 -25.77
CA GLU A 90 -1.64 9.35 -25.23
C GLU A 90 -2.63 8.50 -24.45
N VAL A 91 -2.34 8.28 -23.17
CA VAL A 91 -3.36 7.77 -22.25
C VAL A 91 -4.43 8.84 -22.04
N PRO A 92 -5.72 8.50 -22.23
CA PRO A 92 -6.81 9.41 -21.91
C PRO A 92 -6.68 9.94 -20.48
N VAL A 93 -6.91 11.23 -20.26
CA VAL A 93 -6.78 11.88 -18.93
C VAL A 93 -7.59 11.14 -17.85
N ASP A 94 -8.69 10.51 -18.24
CA ASP A 94 -9.55 9.73 -17.35
C ASP A 94 -8.88 8.46 -16.79
N GLU A 95 -7.92 7.88 -17.51
CA GLU A 95 -7.14 6.70 -17.11
C GLU A 95 -5.89 7.05 -16.29
N ALA A 96 -5.54 8.33 -16.17
CA ALA A 96 -4.38 8.80 -15.40
C ALA A 96 -4.67 9.06 -13.91
N ARG A 97 -5.89 8.78 -13.43
CA ARG A 97 -6.29 9.04 -12.04
C ARG A 97 -5.52 8.15 -11.05
N VAL A 98 -5.15 8.76 -9.94
CA VAL A 98 -4.60 8.06 -8.78
C VAL A 98 -5.71 7.84 -7.78
N GLU A 99 -5.81 6.60 -7.28
CA GLU A 99 -6.91 6.17 -6.41
C GLU A 99 -6.35 5.76 -5.03
N LEU A 100 -7.06 6.17 -3.98
CA LEU A 100 -6.81 5.78 -2.60
C LEU A 100 -7.88 4.79 -2.14
N TYR A 101 -7.41 3.69 -1.58
CA TYR A 101 -8.22 2.57 -1.12
C TYR A 101 -8.12 2.38 0.38
N VAL A 102 -9.22 1.94 0.99
CA VAL A 102 -9.28 1.48 2.38
C VAL A 102 -10.02 0.14 2.45
N PHE A 103 -9.91 -0.55 3.58
CA PHE A 103 -10.78 -1.69 3.84
C PHE A 103 -12.22 -1.23 4.17
N PRO A 104 -13.26 -2.00 3.81
CA PRO A 104 -14.66 -1.65 4.01
C PRO A 104 -15.00 -1.21 5.43
N GLN A 105 -14.41 -1.86 6.44
CA GLN A 105 -14.65 -1.50 7.84
C GLN A 105 -14.14 -0.10 8.24
N HIS A 106 -13.30 0.52 7.42
CA HIS A 106 -12.78 1.87 7.66
C HIS A 106 -13.39 2.93 6.74
N LEU A 107 -14.31 2.57 5.83
CA LEU A 107 -14.83 3.48 4.83
C LEU A 107 -15.48 4.72 5.45
N ASP A 108 -16.35 4.52 6.44
CA ASP A 108 -17.09 5.62 7.07
C ASP A 108 -16.15 6.53 7.89
N SER A 109 -15.26 5.94 8.70
CA SER A 109 -14.25 6.71 9.44
C SER A 109 -13.30 7.46 8.51
N ALA A 110 -12.88 6.85 7.40
CA ALA A 110 -11.99 7.50 6.44
C ALA A 110 -12.68 8.68 5.76
N ARG A 111 -13.95 8.54 5.37
CA ARG A 111 -14.73 9.66 4.81
C ARG A 111 -14.84 10.83 5.77
N GLN A 112 -15.17 10.56 7.03
CA GLN A 112 -15.25 11.59 8.05
C GLN A 112 -13.91 12.33 8.22
N VAL A 113 -12.81 11.60 8.34
CA VAL A 113 -11.47 12.18 8.48
C VAL A 113 -11.08 13.02 7.25
N ILE A 114 -11.47 12.57 6.05
CA ILE A 114 -11.23 13.32 4.80
C ILE A 114 -12.04 14.61 4.79
N ASP A 115 -13.33 14.53 5.12
CA ASP A 115 -14.21 15.71 5.16
C ASP A 115 -13.72 16.73 6.20
N ASP A 116 -13.27 16.28 7.38
CA ASP A 116 -12.71 17.14 8.42
C ASP A 116 -11.37 17.77 8.01
N ALA A 117 -10.61 17.13 7.13
CA ALA A 117 -9.34 17.65 6.63
C ALA A 117 -9.53 18.62 5.45
N VAL A 118 -10.51 18.39 4.60
CA VAL A 118 -10.81 19.26 3.44
C VAL A 118 -11.58 20.50 3.88
N ASN A 119 -12.51 20.36 4.83
CA ASN A 119 -13.35 21.46 5.32
C ASN A 119 -12.79 22.07 6.61
N GLN A 120 -11.47 22.02 6.79
CA GLN A 120 -10.79 22.54 7.97
C GLN A 120 -10.75 24.07 7.87
N ASP A 121 -11.91 24.68 8.07
CA ASP A 121 -12.14 26.11 8.03
C ASP A 121 -12.02 26.70 9.43
N GLY A 122 -11.18 27.72 9.55
CA GLY A 122 -10.97 28.45 10.78
C GLY A 122 -10.29 29.78 10.50
N PRO A 123 -10.32 30.73 11.46
CA PRO A 123 -9.58 31.97 11.31
C PRO A 123 -8.08 31.70 11.33
N ASP A 124 -7.35 32.36 10.43
CA ASP A 124 -5.89 32.46 10.51
C ASP A 124 -5.46 32.97 11.90
N TRP A 125 -4.28 32.55 12.35
CA TRP A 125 -3.75 32.91 13.66
C TRP A 125 -2.42 33.65 13.54
N VAL A 126 -2.22 34.64 14.41
CA VAL A 126 -0.99 35.43 14.45
C VAL A 126 -0.03 34.82 15.45
N CYS A 127 1.22 34.61 15.02
CA CYS A 127 2.25 34.06 15.90
C CYS A 127 2.68 35.09 16.96
N GLU A 128 2.56 34.72 18.24
CA GLU A 128 2.96 35.57 19.36
C GLU A 128 4.49 35.77 19.47
N GLN A 129 5.30 34.94 18.80
CA GLN A 129 6.77 35.05 18.82
C GLN A 129 7.33 35.95 17.71
N CYS A 130 6.82 35.83 16.48
CA CYS A 130 7.37 36.55 15.33
C CYS A 130 6.37 37.47 14.60
N GLY A 131 5.09 37.47 14.99
CA GLY A 131 4.05 38.34 14.43
C GLY A 131 3.48 37.91 13.07
N GLU A 132 3.90 36.76 12.54
CA GLU A 132 3.43 36.28 11.24
C GLU A 132 2.00 35.73 11.30
N VAL A 133 1.24 35.93 10.22
CA VAL A 133 -0.09 35.34 10.04
C VAL A 133 0.08 33.92 9.48
N ASN A 134 -0.55 32.95 10.14
CA ASN A 134 -0.52 31.54 9.78
C ASN A 134 -1.93 31.08 9.44
N PRO A 135 -2.13 30.31 8.35
CA PRO A 135 -3.40 29.69 8.07
C PRO A 135 -3.89 28.82 9.24
N CYS A 136 -5.20 28.73 9.43
CA CYS A 136 -5.80 27.89 10.48
C CYS A 136 -5.43 26.39 10.39
N THR A 137 -5.04 25.92 9.21
CA THR A 137 -4.59 24.56 8.94
C THR A 137 -3.17 24.27 9.46
N PHE A 138 -2.42 25.29 9.89
CA PHE A 138 -1.06 25.14 10.40
C PHE A 138 -1.06 24.96 11.92
N GLU A 139 -0.44 23.87 12.38
CA GLU A 139 -0.26 23.57 13.81
C GLU A 139 0.91 24.35 14.44
N VAL A 140 1.86 24.81 13.62
CA VAL A 140 3.08 25.53 14.02
C VAL A 140 3.33 26.73 13.11
N CYS A 141 4.02 27.75 13.61
CA CYS A 141 4.31 28.93 12.79
C CYS A 141 5.27 28.61 11.64
N TRP A 142 4.90 28.95 10.40
CA TRP A 142 5.71 28.67 9.21
C TRP A 142 7.08 29.37 9.22
N SER A 143 7.21 30.49 9.95
CA SER A 143 8.42 31.31 10.01
C SER A 143 9.33 30.92 11.18
N CYS A 144 8.80 30.84 12.40
CA CYS A 144 9.62 30.60 13.61
C CYS A 144 9.44 29.22 14.26
N GLN A 145 8.57 28.37 13.72
CA GLN A 145 8.27 27.01 14.23
C GLN A 145 7.73 26.94 15.67
N ASN A 146 7.27 28.05 16.23
CA ASN A 146 6.64 28.06 17.55
C ASN A 146 5.14 27.68 17.45
N VAL A 147 4.63 26.97 18.45
CA VAL A 147 3.21 26.62 18.55
C VAL A 147 2.37 27.82 19.04
N PRO A 148 1.10 27.94 18.63
CA PRO A 148 0.19 28.91 19.22
C PRO A 148 -0.10 28.55 20.68
N SER A 149 -0.14 29.56 21.54
CA SER A 149 -0.32 29.46 23.00
C SER A 149 -1.64 28.77 23.43
N LEU A 150 -2.63 28.68 22.55
CA LEU A 150 -3.97 28.13 22.82
C LEU A 150 -4.18 26.67 22.33
N SER A 151 -3.17 25.98 21.81
CA SER A 151 -3.33 24.63 21.20
C SER A 151 -3.21 23.44 22.17
N VAL A 152 -3.58 23.61 23.45
CA VAL A 152 -3.66 22.46 24.38
C VAL A 152 -5.06 21.84 24.25
N LYS A 153 -5.26 20.98 23.25
CA LYS A 153 -6.39 20.03 23.27
C LYS A 153 -6.09 18.97 24.34
N SER A 154 -6.61 19.18 25.55
CA SER A 154 -6.65 18.17 26.62
C SER A 154 -7.43 16.95 26.14
N ARG A 155 -6.74 15.86 25.78
CA ARG A 155 -7.38 14.55 25.61
C ARG A 155 -7.67 13.99 27.00
N SER A 156 -8.96 13.80 27.30
CA SER A 156 -9.44 12.99 28.44
C SER A 156 -9.57 11.53 28.01
#